data_AF-G1WDE1-F1
#
_entry.id   AF-G1WDE1-F1
#
_cell.length_a   1.000
_cell.length_b   1.000
_cell.length_c   1.000
_cell.angle_alpha   90.00
_cell.angle_beta   90.00
_cell.angle_gamma   90.00
#
_symmetry.space_group_name_H-M   'P 1'
#
loop_
_entity.id
_entity.type
_entity.pdbx_description
1 polymer ?
#
loop_
_entity_poly.entity_id
_entity_poly.type
_entity_poly.pdbx_seq_one_letter_code
_entity_poly.pdbx_strand_id
1 'polypeptide(L)'
;MKRSRLIIIIINYIYHDNIYLVSPIVDWNLLDVLNKNIRNNYKKIRPILLKWQENGYIKLIEDDDIVFSFIPEKLPSKEKLIEESLNFK
;
A
#
# COMPACT_ATOMS: atom_id res chain seq x y z
N MET A 1 12.14 -7.29 -8.71
CA MET A 1 12.01 -7.50 -7.25
C MET A 1 10.80 -8.39 -6.95
N LYS A 2 10.83 -9.20 -5.89
CA LYS A 2 9.70 -10.06 -5.50
C LYS A 2 8.48 -9.21 -5.07
N ARG A 3 7.25 -9.65 -5.43
CA ARG A 3 5.97 -9.00 -5.05
C ARG A 3 5.87 -8.78 -3.54
N SER A 4 6.21 -9.79 -2.75
CA SER A 4 6.23 -9.74 -1.28
C SER A 4 7.14 -8.64 -0.72
N ARG A 5 8.32 -8.43 -1.31
CA ARG A 5 9.24 -7.38 -0.85
C ARG A 5 8.70 -5.98 -1.14
N LEU A 6 8.06 -5.78 -2.29
CA LEU A 6 7.44 -4.51 -2.66
C LEU A 6 6.30 -4.15 -1.69
N ILE A 7 5.40 -5.11 -1.40
CA ILE A 7 4.27 -4.83 -0.50
C ILE A 7 4.72 -4.60 0.95
N ILE A 8 5.74 -5.33 1.42
CA ILE A 8 6.31 -5.11 2.77
C ILE A 8 6.89 -3.70 2.91
N ILE A 9 7.53 -3.15 1.87
CA ILE A 9 8.04 -1.76 1.90
C ILE A 9 6.88 -0.78 2.09
N ILE A 10 5.78 -0.96 1.34
CA ILE A 10 4.59 -0.12 1.45
C ILE A 10 3.99 -0.25 2.86
N ILE A 11 3.78 -1.47 3.36
CA ILE A 11 3.22 -1.68 4.70
C ILE A 11 4.12 -1.07 5.78
N ASN A 12 5.43 -1.25 5.71
CA ASN A 12 6.35 -0.65 6.67
C ASN A 12 6.25 0.87 6.68
N TYR A 13 6.11 1.50 5.53
CA TYR A 13 5.88 2.94 5.44
C TYR A 13 4.56 3.35 6.09
N ILE A 14 3.46 2.64 5.80
CA ILE A 14 2.13 2.92 6.36
C ILE A 14 2.20 3.03 7.87
N TYR A 15 2.78 2.03 8.54
CA TYR A 15 2.82 1.99 10.00
C TYR A 15 4.03 2.70 10.61
N HIS A 16 4.92 3.29 9.80
CA HIS A 16 6.03 4.09 10.32
C HIS A 16 5.47 5.37 10.94
N ASP A 17 5.76 5.60 12.22
CA ASP A 17 5.30 6.75 13.01
C ASP A 17 3.78 7.04 12.90
N ASN A 18 2.98 6.02 12.60
CA ASN A 18 1.55 6.15 12.31
C ASN A 18 1.22 7.21 11.24
N ILE A 19 2.04 7.31 10.17
CA ILE A 19 1.85 8.32 9.12
C ILE A 19 0.46 8.28 8.47
N TYR A 20 -0.19 7.11 8.46
CA TYR A 20 -1.58 6.96 8.00
C TYR A 20 -2.59 7.86 8.73
N LEU A 21 -2.29 8.31 9.96
CA LEU A 21 -3.12 9.26 10.72
C LEU A 21 -2.89 10.72 10.31
N VAL A 22 -1.74 11.03 9.72
CA VAL A 22 -1.31 12.41 9.39
C VAL A 22 -1.58 12.72 7.92
N SER A 23 -1.24 11.80 7.04
CA SER A 23 -1.54 11.90 5.61
C SER A 23 -2.09 10.57 5.12
N PRO A 24 -3.40 10.49 4.84
CA PRO A 24 -3.98 9.25 4.33
C PRO A 24 -3.63 9.03 2.85
N ILE A 25 -2.95 9.96 2.17
CA ILE A 25 -2.76 9.92 0.71
C ILE A 25 -1.38 9.34 0.38
N VAL A 26 -1.34 8.42 -0.59
CA VAL A 26 -0.12 7.91 -1.20
C VAL A 26 -0.06 8.32 -2.67
N ASP A 27 0.85 9.23 -2.97
CA ASP A 27 1.16 9.67 -4.32
C ASP A 27 2.29 8.84 -4.96
N TRP A 28 2.45 8.96 -6.27
CA TRP A 28 3.46 8.21 -7.00
C TRP A 28 4.90 8.63 -6.66
N ASN A 29 5.12 9.91 -6.36
CA ASN A 29 6.45 10.43 -6.02
C ASN A 29 6.94 9.84 -4.70
N LEU A 30 6.05 9.74 -3.72
CA LEU A 30 6.29 9.06 -2.46
C LEU A 30 6.67 7.59 -2.70
N LEU A 31 5.94 6.87 -3.54
CA LEU A 31 6.30 5.49 -3.87
C LEU A 31 7.67 5.38 -4.55
N ASP A 32 8.04 6.35 -5.39
CA ASP A 32 9.35 6.39 -6.03
C ASP A 32 10.49 6.69 -5.04
N VAL A 33 10.25 7.60 -4.08
CA VAL A 33 11.17 7.90 -2.97
C VAL A 33 11.35 6.67 -2.06
N LEU A 34 10.26 5.99 -1.72
CA LEU A 34 10.32 4.75 -0.92
C LEU A 34 11.06 3.65 -1.65
N ASN A 35 10.71 3.42 -2.92
CA ASN A 35 11.43 2.53 -3.80
C ASN A 35 11.02 2.71 -5.27
N LYS A 36 11.93 3.26 -6.09
CA LYS A 36 11.77 3.42 -7.55
C LYS A 36 11.29 2.18 -8.33
N ASN A 37 11.42 0.98 -7.76
CA ASN A 37 10.92 -0.24 -8.40
C ASN A 37 9.41 -0.44 -8.23
N ILE A 38 8.74 0.28 -7.31
CA ILE A 38 7.31 0.13 -7.04
C ILE A 38 6.50 0.51 -8.26
N ARG A 39 6.69 1.72 -8.80
CA ARG A 39 5.97 2.19 -10.00
C ARG A 39 6.14 1.21 -11.18
N ASN A 40 7.38 0.81 -11.46
CA ASN A 40 7.69 -0.15 -12.53
C ASN A 40 7.14 -1.57 -12.32
N ASN A 41 6.81 -1.94 -11.08
CA ASN A 41 6.24 -3.23 -10.73
C ASN A 41 4.80 -3.12 -10.22
N TYR A 42 4.13 -1.99 -10.45
CA TYR A 42 2.81 -1.72 -9.88
C TYR A 42 1.78 -2.78 -10.25
N LYS A 43 1.77 -3.22 -11.52
CA LYS A 43 0.92 -4.32 -12.00
C LYS A 43 1.03 -5.61 -11.16
N LYS A 44 2.18 -5.87 -10.52
CA LYS A 44 2.38 -7.05 -9.67
C LYS A 44 1.78 -6.90 -8.27
N ILE A 45 1.73 -5.68 -7.74
CA ILE A 45 1.18 -5.42 -6.40
C ILE A 45 -0.29 -4.99 -6.45
N ARG A 46 -0.77 -4.50 -7.60
CA ARG A 46 -2.16 -4.05 -7.81
C ARG A 46 -3.21 -5.06 -7.35
N PRO A 47 -3.09 -6.38 -7.60
CA PRO A 47 -4.07 -7.36 -7.08
C PRO A 47 -4.21 -7.33 -5.55
N ILE A 48 -3.12 -7.11 -4.82
CA ILE A 48 -3.13 -7.00 -3.36
C ILE A 48 -3.80 -5.68 -2.94
N LEU A 49 -3.50 -4.58 -3.64
CA LEU A 49 -4.13 -3.29 -3.37
C LEU A 49 -5.64 -3.32 -3.64
N LEU A 50 -6.08 -4.00 -4.70
CA LEU A 50 -7.50 -4.27 -4.95
C LEU A 50 -8.12 -5.05 -3.79
N LYS A 51 -7.42 -6.04 -3.25
CA LYS A 51 -7.90 -6.78 -2.08
C LYS A 51 -8.01 -5.90 -0.83
N TRP A 52 -7.04 -5.00 -0.61
CA TRP A 52 -7.13 -4.03 0.47
C TRP A 52 -8.31 -3.08 0.29
N GLN A 53 -8.63 -2.69 -0.95
CA GLN A 53 -9.82 -1.90 -1.25
C GLN A 53 -11.12 -2.67 -0.98
N GLU A 54 -11.21 -3.93 -1.40
CA GLU A 54 -12.37 -4.80 -1.09
C GLU A 54 -12.60 -4.92 0.41
N ASN A 55 -11.53 -5.03 1.19
CA ASN A 55 -11.60 -5.08 2.65
C ASN A 55 -11.86 -3.70 3.29
N GLY A 56 -11.90 -2.63 2.50
CA GLY A 56 -12.19 -1.26 2.96
C GLY A 56 -11.02 -0.57 3.65
N TYR A 57 -9.78 -1.03 3.44
CA TYR A 57 -8.57 -0.46 4.05
C TYR A 57 -8.05 0.75 3.29
N ILE A 58 -8.24 0.74 1.97
CA ILE A 58 -7.83 1.81 1.07
C ILE A 58 -8.93 2.13 0.08
N LYS A 59 -8.79 3.28 -0.59
CA LYS A 59 -9.46 3.62 -1.83
C LYS A 59 -8.40 3.79 -2.91
N LEU A 60 -8.42 2.96 -3.95
CA LEU A 60 -7.59 3.15 -5.12
C LEU A 60 -8.11 4.37 -5.91
N ILE A 61 -7.17 5.21 -6.32
CA ILE A 61 -7.45 6.42 -7.10
C ILE A 61 -6.81 6.25 -8.48
N GLU A 62 -5.54 5.82 -8.53
CA GLU A 62 -4.80 5.48 -9.75
C GLU A 62 -4.86 6.56 -10.85
N ASP A 63 -4.79 7.83 -10.46
CA ASP A 63 -4.62 8.95 -11.40
C ASP A 63 -3.13 9.28 -11.61
N ASP A 64 -2.84 10.38 -12.29
CA ASP A 64 -1.46 10.78 -12.65
C ASP A 64 -0.60 11.13 -11.43
N ASP A 65 -1.23 11.54 -10.32
CA ASP A 65 -0.55 12.01 -9.10
C ASP A 65 -0.70 11.01 -7.96
N ILE A 66 -1.93 10.55 -7.71
CA ILE A 66 -2.32 9.78 -6.53
C ILE A 66 -2.57 8.31 -6.88
N VAL A 67 -1.98 7.43 -6.07
CA VAL A 67 -2.14 5.98 -6.23
C VAL A 67 -3.36 5.50 -5.46
N PHE A 68 -3.40 5.78 -4.16
CA PHE A 68 -4.49 5.41 -3.27
C PHE A 68 -4.51 6.26 -2.02
N SER A 69 -5.63 6.22 -1.29
CA SER A 69 -5.74 6.77 0.06
C SER A 69 -6.11 5.69 1.08
N PHE A 70 -5.62 5.81 2.31
CA PHE A 70 -6.00 4.97 3.45
C PHE A 70 -7.38 5.33 3.99
N ILE A 71 -8.00 4.35 4.65
CA ILE A 71 -9.13 4.54 5.55
C ILE A 71 -8.64 4.14 6.95
N PRO A 72 -8.04 5.09 7.71
CA PRO A 72 -7.33 4.80 8.97
C PRO A 72 -8.12 3.96 9.97
N GLU A 73 -9.42 4.26 10.10
CA GLU A 73 -10.35 3.59 11.02
C GLU A 73 -10.58 2.11 10.71
N LYS A 74 -10.28 1.69 9.46
CA LYS A 74 -10.49 0.32 8.98
C LYS A 74 -9.19 -0.44 8.78
N LEU A 75 -8.03 0.21 8.90
CA LEU A 75 -6.74 -0.46 8.76
C LEU A 75 -6.58 -1.50 9.87
N PRO A 76 -6.19 -2.74 9.55
CA PRO A 76 -5.92 -3.77 10.56
C PRO A 76 -4.59 -3.48 11.27
N SER A 77 -4.13 -4.38 12.14
CA SER A 77 -2.74 -4.30 12.65
C SER A 77 -1.74 -4.54 11.51
N LYS A 78 -0.51 -4.08 11.70
CA LYS A 78 0.59 -4.28 10.75
C LYS A 78 0.81 -5.76 10.44
N GLU A 79 0.82 -6.60 11.46
CA GLU A 79 1.05 -8.04 11.36
C GLU A 79 -0.04 -8.70 10.52
N LYS A 80 -1.31 -8.36 10.78
CA LYS A 80 -2.45 -8.86 10.03
C LYS A 80 -2.42 -8.42 8.57
N LEU A 81 -2.08 -7.16 8.30
CA LEU A 81 -1.95 -6.67 6.92
C LEU A 81 -0.84 -7.40 6.16
N ILE A 82 0.30 -7.67 6.82
CA ILE A 82 1.41 -8.44 6.24
C ILE A 82 0.93 -9.86 5.93
N GLU A 83 0.31 -10.55 6.89
CA GLU A 83 -0.19 -11.91 6.71
C GLU A 83 -1.14 -12.03 5.51
N GLU A 84 -2.18 -11.18 5.47
CA GLU A 84 -3.16 -11.16 4.38
C GLU A 84 -2.50 -10.89 3.03
N SER A 85 -1.53 -9.97 2.98
CA SER A 85 -0.84 -9.58 1.76
C SER A 85 0.12 -10.65 1.23
N LEU A 86 0.77 -11.40 2.12
CA LEU A 86 1.70 -12.46 1.76
C LEU A 86 1.00 -13.76 1.38
N ASN A 87 -0.18 -14.02 1.95
CA ASN A 87 -1.00 -15.19 1.66
C ASN A 87 -1.91 -15.01 0.43
N PHE A 88 -2.00 -13.79 -0.11
CA PHE A 88 -2.71 -13.50 -1.35
C PHE A 88 -2.05 -14.24 -2.53
N LYS A 89 -2.82 -15.11 -3.20
CA LYS A 89 -2.37 -15.92 -4.34
C LYS A 89 -2.42 -15.09 -5.63
#